data_AF-A0AAV2GZU7-F1
#
_entry.id   AF-A0AAV2GZU7-F1
#
_cell.length_a   1.000
_cell.length_b   1.000
_cell.length_c   1.000
_cell.angle_alpha   90.00
_cell.angle_beta   90.00
_cell.angle_gamma   90.00
#
_symmetry.space_group_name_H-M   'P 1'
#
loop_
_entity.id
_entity.type
_entity.pdbx_description
1 polymer ?
#
loop_
_entity_poly.entity_id
_entity_poly.type
_entity_poly.pdbx_seq_one_letter_code
_entity_poly.pdbx_strand_id
1 'polypeptide(L)'
;MDSRMTVERAMSRYPCTFNITPEVKSDAKLREVQGKLKSEIRQRNDDTVNDIRNRNLLTWIEYKLRDLRSAAQQNEDVIQMTNSNDMVSLGNRVFLLKEKGENYDSAFQSLEALTRRPDAGKLTGTAKADQAYSYARIGGPKNQQFAIGLYIEALQIEPDNFHWKFGLGLALRRSIHKEMARSPEFRMSFAQRVKEGARVLFEVAETVRQGNLFRKRAYGELAFMRGLVEQQKDIQGGMNVNEIFRNMKKVDLDRNAQSIRE
;
A
#
# COMPACT_ATOMS: atom_id res chain seq x y z
N MET A 1 20.88 -27.50 -17.37
CA MET A 1 19.96 -26.51 -16.78
C MET A 1 18.60 -27.16 -16.65
N ASP A 2 18.09 -27.28 -15.43
CA ASP A 2 16.86 -27.98 -15.10
C ASP A 2 15.65 -27.31 -15.78
N SER A 3 15.09 -27.97 -16.81
CA SER A 3 14.23 -27.36 -17.84
C SER A 3 12.73 -27.36 -17.51
N ARG A 4 12.34 -27.40 -16.24
CA ARG A 4 10.92 -27.34 -15.83
C ARG A 4 10.67 -26.46 -14.61
N MET A 5 11.29 -25.29 -14.56
CA MET A 5 10.75 -24.23 -13.71
C MET A 5 9.47 -23.72 -14.37
N THR A 6 8.31 -24.04 -13.76
CA THR A 6 7.03 -23.55 -14.24
C THR A 6 6.99 -22.02 -14.18
N VAL A 7 6.23 -21.39 -15.07
CA VAL A 7 6.03 -19.92 -15.06
C VAL A 7 5.59 -19.44 -13.69
N GLU A 8 4.76 -20.20 -12.97
CA GLU A 8 4.35 -19.89 -11.60
C GLU A 8 5.55 -19.76 -10.66
N ARG A 9 6.50 -20.69 -10.74
CA ARG A 9 7.72 -20.67 -9.92
C ARG A 9 8.67 -19.55 -10.35
N ALA A 10 8.73 -19.25 -11.64
CA ALA A 10 9.52 -18.12 -12.15
C ALA A 10 8.88 -16.75 -11.82
N MET A 11 7.57 -16.69 -11.65
CA MET A 11 6.81 -15.47 -11.35
C MET A 11 6.66 -15.20 -9.86
N SER A 12 6.89 -16.17 -8.98
CA SER A 12 6.82 -15.97 -7.52
C SER A 12 7.91 -15.03 -6.98
N ARG A 13 9.00 -14.84 -7.72
CA ARG A 13 10.10 -13.90 -7.38
C ARG A 13 9.83 -12.46 -7.80
N TYR A 14 8.82 -12.19 -8.62
CA TYR A 14 8.53 -10.84 -9.11
C TYR A 14 7.27 -10.32 -8.43
N PRO A 15 7.33 -9.26 -7.60
CA PRO A 15 6.14 -8.73 -6.93
C PRO A 15 5.15 -8.16 -7.95
N CYS A 16 3.99 -8.80 -8.10
CA CYS A 16 2.83 -8.26 -8.82
C CYS A 16 1.52 -8.57 -8.08
N THR A 17 0.40 -8.01 -8.56
CA THR A 17 -0.90 -8.18 -7.90
C THR A 17 -1.38 -9.64 -7.96
N PHE A 18 -0.92 -10.45 -8.91
CA PHE A 18 -1.28 -11.88 -8.94
C PHE A 18 -0.52 -12.73 -7.91
N ASN A 19 0.54 -12.22 -7.28
CA ASN A 19 1.20 -12.92 -6.17
C ASN A 19 0.55 -12.65 -4.81
N ILE A 20 -0.40 -11.72 -4.71
CA ILE A 20 -1.12 -11.51 -3.46
C ILE A 20 -2.20 -12.57 -3.27
N THR A 21 -2.35 -13.04 -2.05
CA THR A 21 -3.35 -14.02 -1.61
C THR A 21 -4.27 -13.42 -0.54
N PRO A 22 -5.04 -12.37 -0.87
CA PRO A 22 -5.85 -11.67 0.11
C PRO A 22 -7.01 -12.53 0.60
N GLU A 23 -7.35 -12.36 1.87
CA GLU A 23 -8.58 -12.90 2.44
C GLU A 23 -9.77 -12.06 1.94
N VAL A 24 -10.64 -12.67 1.13
CA VAL A 24 -11.81 -12.01 0.55
C VAL A 24 -13.06 -12.76 0.97
N LYS A 25 -13.98 -12.06 1.64
CA LYS A 25 -15.21 -12.66 2.18
C LYS A 25 -16.27 -12.98 1.11
N SER A 26 -16.30 -12.19 0.03
CA SER A 26 -17.28 -12.37 -1.06
C SER A 26 -16.95 -11.52 -2.29
N ASP A 27 -17.52 -11.91 -3.43
CA ASP A 27 -17.51 -11.09 -4.66
C ASP A 27 -18.18 -9.73 -4.47
N ALA A 28 -19.19 -9.64 -3.59
CA ALA A 28 -19.84 -8.38 -3.26
C ALA A 28 -18.84 -7.38 -2.65
N LYS A 29 -17.92 -7.87 -1.79
CA LYS A 29 -16.85 -7.03 -1.25
C LYS A 29 -15.88 -6.58 -2.33
N LEU A 30 -15.53 -7.45 -3.28
CA LEU A 30 -14.70 -7.09 -4.42
C LEU A 30 -15.35 -6.02 -5.30
N ARG A 31 -16.65 -6.12 -5.57
CA ARG A 31 -17.41 -5.11 -6.33
C ARG A 31 -17.47 -3.76 -5.60
N GLU A 32 -17.59 -3.76 -4.27
CA GLU A 32 -17.52 -2.53 -3.47
C GLU A 32 -16.16 -1.84 -3.64
N VAL A 33 -15.07 -2.60 -3.51
CA VAL A 33 -13.71 -2.07 -3.70
C VAL A 33 -13.52 -1.60 -5.14
N GLN A 34 -13.97 -2.38 -6.13
CA GLN A 34 -13.95 -2.02 -7.55
C GLN A 34 -14.64 -0.68 -7.82
N GLY A 35 -15.84 -0.48 -7.29
CA GLY A 35 -16.62 0.74 -7.46
C GLY A 35 -15.89 1.97 -6.91
N LYS A 36 -15.29 1.85 -5.72
CA LYS A 36 -14.48 2.93 -5.11
C LYS A 36 -13.26 3.29 -5.97
N LEU A 37 -12.50 2.29 -6.41
CA LEU A 37 -11.32 2.51 -7.26
C LEU A 37 -11.69 3.17 -8.60
N LYS A 38 -12.76 2.70 -9.25
CA LYS A 38 -13.26 3.31 -10.49
C LYS A 38 -13.72 4.75 -10.29
N SER A 39 -14.37 5.06 -9.16
CA SER A 39 -14.74 6.42 -8.81
C SER A 39 -13.52 7.33 -8.60
N GLU A 40 -12.50 6.84 -7.89
CA GLU A 40 -11.27 7.60 -7.62
C GLU A 40 -10.50 7.92 -8.91
N ILE A 41 -10.35 6.94 -9.81
CA ILE A 41 -9.70 7.16 -11.13
C ILE A 41 -10.48 8.20 -11.96
N ARG A 42 -11.82 8.18 -11.93
CA ARG A 42 -12.65 9.14 -12.68
C ARG A 42 -12.52 10.57 -12.17
N GLN A 43 -12.24 10.75 -10.88
CA GLN A 43 -12.11 12.08 -10.29
C GLN A 43 -10.81 12.80 -10.67
N ARG A 44 -9.85 12.11 -11.33
CA ARG A 44 -8.61 12.67 -11.92
C ARG A 44 -7.94 13.73 -11.06
N ASN A 45 -7.46 13.33 -9.89
CA ASN A 45 -6.85 14.24 -8.92
C ASN A 45 -5.35 14.53 -9.17
N ASP A 46 -4.89 14.58 -10.42
CA ASP A 46 -3.47 14.70 -10.84
C ASP A 46 -2.48 13.72 -10.18
N ASP A 47 -2.99 12.67 -9.52
CA ASP A 47 -2.18 11.71 -8.76
C ASP A 47 -1.94 10.43 -9.58
N THR A 48 -1.05 10.53 -10.55
CA THR A 48 -0.70 9.43 -11.46
C THR A 48 -0.27 8.16 -10.72
N VAL A 49 0.42 8.32 -9.58
CA VAL A 49 0.89 7.17 -8.78
C VAL A 49 -0.28 6.39 -8.20
N ASN A 50 -1.27 7.08 -7.63
CA ASN A 50 -2.47 6.40 -7.12
C ASN A 50 -3.33 5.82 -8.24
N ASP A 51 -3.40 6.45 -9.41
CA ASP A 51 -4.10 5.88 -10.57
C ASP A 51 -3.46 4.57 -11.04
N ILE A 52 -2.12 4.52 -11.13
CA ILE A 52 -1.37 3.30 -11.47
C ILE A 52 -1.71 2.17 -10.48
N ARG A 53 -1.63 2.46 -9.17
CA ARG A 53 -1.96 1.50 -8.11
C ARG A 53 -3.40 1.00 -8.17
N ASN A 54 -4.34 1.93 -8.38
CA ASN A 54 -5.75 1.62 -8.48
C ASN A 54 -6.02 0.70 -9.66
N ARG A 55 -5.40 0.96 -10.82
CA ARG A 55 -5.54 0.13 -12.02
C ARG A 55 -4.86 -1.22 -11.86
N ASN A 56 -3.66 -1.28 -11.28
CA ASN A 56 -2.98 -2.54 -10.96
C ASN A 56 -3.80 -3.44 -10.02
N LEU A 57 -4.52 -2.86 -9.06
CA LEU A 57 -5.47 -3.60 -8.22
C LEU A 57 -6.74 -3.99 -8.99
N LEU A 58 -7.30 -3.08 -9.79
CA LEU A 58 -8.48 -3.36 -10.62
C LEU A 58 -8.24 -4.52 -11.59
N THR A 59 -7.05 -4.63 -12.18
CA THR A 59 -6.65 -5.78 -13.00
C THR A 59 -6.91 -7.10 -12.28
N TRP A 60 -6.44 -7.23 -11.03
CA TRP A 60 -6.65 -8.43 -10.25
C TRP A 60 -8.11 -8.63 -9.83
N ILE A 61 -8.80 -7.56 -9.41
CA ILE A 61 -10.21 -7.63 -9.01
C ILE A 61 -11.09 -8.10 -10.18
N GLU A 62 -10.90 -7.52 -11.37
CA GLU A 62 -11.68 -7.85 -12.56
C GLU A 62 -11.38 -9.28 -13.04
N TYR A 63 -10.12 -9.71 -12.97
CA TYR A 63 -9.75 -11.09 -13.18
C TYR A 63 -10.50 -12.04 -12.22
N LYS A 64 -10.51 -11.74 -10.92
CA LYS A 64 -11.23 -12.55 -9.92
C LYS A 64 -12.73 -12.59 -10.14
N LEU A 65 -13.30 -11.50 -10.64
CA LEU A 65 -14.71 -11.40 -11.03
C LEU A 65 -15.00 -11.97 -12.44
N ARG A 66 -14.04 -12.68 -13.04
CA ARG A 66 -14.14 -13.33 -14.36
C ARG A 66 -14.36 -12.37 -15.54
N ASP A 67 -14.00 -11.10 -15.37
CA ASP A 67 -13.99 -10.11 -16.44
C ASP A 67 -12.56 -9.93 -17.00
N LEU A 68 -12.11 -10.93 -17.76
CA LEU A 68 -10.77 -10.94 -18.37
C LEU A 68 -10.54 -9.78 -19.35
N ARG A 69 -11.60 -9.29 -19.99
CA ARG A 69 -11.51 -8.17 -20.93
C ARG A 69 -11.17 -6.88 -20.18
N SER A 70 -11.94 -6.56 -19.14
CA SER A 70 -11.66 -5.36 -18.33
C SER A 70 -10.32 -5.48 -17.63
N ALA A 71 -9.98 -6.65 -17.08
CA ALA A 71 -8.69 -6.88 -16.44
C ALA A 71 -7.50 -6.58 -17.37
N ALA A 72 -7.57 -7.07 -18.61
CA ALA A 72 -6.57 -6.79 -19.63
C ALA A 72 -6.50 -5.31 -20.01
N GLN A 73 -7.64 -4.63 -20.11
CA GLN A 73 -7.69 -3.19 -20.39
C GLN A 73 -7.03 -2.37 -19.27
N GLN A 74 -7.35 -2.65 -17.99
CA GLN A 74 -6.73 -1.93 -16.87
C GLN A 74 -5.21 -2.11 -16.85
N ASN A 75 -4.74 -3.32 -17.18
CA ASN A 75 -3.32 -3.62 -17.23
C ASN A 75 -2.61 -2.89 -18.37
N GLU A 76 -3.22 -2.89 -19.56
CA GLU A 76 -2.72 -2.17 -20.74
C GLU A 76 -2.63 -0.66 -20.47
N ASP A 77 -3.64 -0.07 -19.83
CA ASP A 77 -3.63 1.34 -19.46
C ASP A 77 -2.40 1.68 -18.58
N VAL A 78 -2.05 0.82 -17.61
CA VAL A 78 -0.85 1.03 -16.77
C VAL A 78 0.45 0.88 -17.58
N ILE A 79 0.53 -0.11 -18.46
CA ILE A 79 1.69 -0.31 -19.34
C ILE A 79 1.94 0.96 -20.18
N GLN A 80 0.88 1.54 -20.74
CA GLN A 80 0.97 2.78 -21.51
C GLN A 80 1.34 3.98 -20.63
N MET A 81 0.70 4.15 -19.47
CA MET A 81 0.99 5.24 -18.53
C MET A 81 2.45 5.24 -18.05
N THR A 82 3.06 4.06 -17.96
CA THR A 82 4.40 3.86 -17.40
C THR A 82 5.46 3.63 -18.47
N ASN A 83 5.10 3.59 -19.75
CA ASN A 83 5.98 3.17 -20.85
C ASN A 83 6.68 1.83 -20.54
N SER A 84 5.93 0.84 -20.04
CA SER A 84 6.43 -0.47 -19.60
C SER A 84 7.47 -0.42 -18.47
N ASN A 85 7.50 0.67 -17.69
CA ASN A 85 8.43 0.84 -16.56
C ASN A 85 7.79 0.54 -15.20
N ASP A 86 6.86 -0.41 -15.14
CA ASP A 86 6.21 -0.85 -13.90
C ASP A 86 6.25 -2.37 -13.76
N MET A 87 6.94 -2.84 -12.71
CA MET A 87 7.16 -4.26 -12.45
C MET A 87 5.84 -5.00 -12.17
N VAL A 88 4.89 -4.34 -11.51
CA VAL A 88 3.60 -4.93 -11.16
C VAL A 88 2.77 -5.18 -12.42
N SER A 89 2.65 -4.18 -13.31
CA SER A 89 1.85 -4.30 -14.53
C SER A 89 2.45 -5.31 -15.51
N LEU A 90 3.77 -5.36 -15.68
CA LEU A 90 4.42 -6.40 -16.50
C LEU A 90 4.21 -7.80 -15.90
N GLY A 91 4.30 -7.94 -14.58
CA GLY A 91 4.01 -9.21 -13.92
C GLY A 91 2.55 -9.64 -14.12
N ASN A 92 1.61 -8.72 -13.92
CA ASN A 92 0.19 -8.95 -14.19
C ASN A 92 -0.07 -9.35 -15.66
N ARG A 93 0.65 -8.74 -16.61
CA ARG A 93 0.54 -9.04 -18.04
C ARG A 93 0.95 -10.48 -18.35
N VAL A 94 2.05 -10.96 -17.77
CA VAL A 94 2.50 -12.35 -17.92
C VAL A 94 1.41 -13.33 -17.46
N PHE A 95 0.80 -13.07 -16.29
CA PHE A 95 -0.31 -13.90 -15.78
C PHE A 95 -1.53 -13.90 -16.71
N LEU A 96 -1.96 -12.72 -17.18
CA LEU A 96 -3.14 -12.61 -18.05
C LEU A 96 -2.93 -13.26 -19.42
N LEU A 97 -1.76 -13.08 -20.04
CA LEU A 97 -1.43 -13.71 -21.32
C LEU A 97 -1.41 -15.23 -21.18
N LYS A 98 -0.78 -15.73 -20.11
CA LYS A 98 -0.78 -17.16 -19.80
C LYS A 98 -2.19 -17.72 -19.63
N GLU A 99 -3.05 -17.07 -18.86
CA GLU A 99 -4.44 -17.52 -18.64
C GLU A 99 -5.20 -17.64 -19.97
N LYS A 100 -4.94 -16.75 -20.92
CA LYS A 100 -5.55 -16.78 -22.25
C LYS A 100 -4.93 -17.81 -23.21
N GLY A 101 -3.85 -18.47 -22.81
CA GLY A 101 -3.07 -19.32 -23.71
C GLY A 101 -2.29 -18.52 -24.78
N GLU A 102 -2.07 -17.24 -24.55
CA GLU A 102 -1.32 -16.34 -25.44
C GLU A 102 0.17 -16.35 -25.09
N ASN A 103 1.02 -15.95 -26.05
CA ASN A 103 2.46 -15.85 -25.83
C ASN A 103 2.79 -14.71 -24.85
N TYR A 104 3.44 -15.04 -23.73
CA TYR A 104 3.86 -14.11 -22.68
C TYR A 104 5.36 -13.78 -22.68
N ASP A 105 6.15 -14.32 -23.60
CA ASP A 105 7.62 -14.24 -23.60
C ASP A 105 8.12 -12.79 -23.63
N SER A 106 7.52 -11.92 -24.46
CA SER A 106 7.92 -10.51 -24.56
C SER A 106 7.67 -9.75 -23.24
N ALA A 107 6.53 -9.99 -22.59
CA ALA A 107 6.22 -9.39 -21.29
C ALA A 107 7.18 -9.91 -20.20
N PHE A 108 7.49 -11.21 -20.23
CA PHE A 108 8.44 -11.81 -19.30
C PHE A 108 9.86 -11.28 -19.51
N GLN A 109 10.34 -11.18 -20.74
CA GLN A 109 11.65 -10.59 -21.07
C GLN A 109 11.74 -9.13 -20.63
N SER A 110 10.67 -8.35 -20.80
CA SER A 110 10.61 -6.96 -20.32
C SER A 110 10.71 -6.90 -18.79
N LEU A 111 10.02 -7.80 -18.09
CA LEU A 111 10.10 -7.92 -16.63
C LEU A 111 11.51 -8.33 -16.17
N GLU A 112 12.15 -9.28 -16.86
CA GLU A 112 13.55 -9.66 -16.58
C GLU A 112 14.53 -8.52 -16.88
N ALA A 113 14.26 -7.69 -17.88
CA ALA A 113 15.08 -6.53 -18.18
C ALA A 113 15.01 -5.51 -17.03
N LEU A 114 13.83 -5.30 -16.42
CA LEU A 114 13.70 -4.41 -15.25
C LEU A 114 14.54 -4.87 -14.06
N THR A 115 14.68 -6.17 -13.84
CA THR A 115 15.44 -6.69 -12.70
C THR A 115 16.96 -6.64 -12.86
N ARG A 116 17.44 -6.38 -14.09
CA ARG A 116 18.86 -6.20 -14.39
C ARG A 116 19.30 -4.73 -14.34
N ARG A 117 18.37 -3.79 -14.15
CA ARG A 117 18.69 -2.37 -14.09
C ARG A 117 19.41 -1.98 -12.80
N PRO A 118 20.21 -0.91 -12.80
CA PRO A 118 20.84 -0.39 -11.57
C PRO A 118 19.84 -0.01 -10.47
N ASP A 119 18.63 0.41 -10.84
CA ASP A 119 17.55 0.80 -9.93
C ASP A 119 16.55 -0.34 -9.63
N ALA A 120 16.87 -1.60 -9.99
CA ALA A 120 15.98 -2.74 -9.79
C ALA A 120 15.48 -2.88 -8.34
N GLY A 121 16.33 -2.60 -7.34
CA GLY A 121 15.94 -2.62 -5.93
C GLY A 121 14.81 -1.64 -5.62
N LYS A 122 14.88 -0.42 -6.16
CA LYS A 122 13.84 0.61 -6.02
C LYS A 122 12.54 0.20 -6.71
N LEU A 123 12.63 -0.40 -7.90
CA LEU A 123 11.45 -0.93 -8.61
C LEU A 123 10.78 -2.05 -7.81
N THR A 124 11.57 -2.96 -7.22
CA THR A 124 11.05 -3.99 -6.30
C THR A 124 10.39 -3.38 -5.06
N GLY A 125 10.99 -2.36 -4.45
CA GLY A 125 10.38 -1.64 -3.32
C GLY A 125 9.03 -1.01 -3.69
N THR A 126 8.97 -0.38 -4.86
CA THR A 126 7.72 0.20 -5.41
C THR A 126 6.64 -0.87 -5.59
N ALA A 127 7.00 -2.00 -6.19
CA ALA A 127 6.07 -3.09 -6.42
C ALA A 127 5.57 -3.73 -5.11
N LYS A 128 6.43 -3.85 -4.08
CA LYS A 128 6.00 -4.27 -2.73
C LYS A 128 5.04 -3.26 -2.10
N ALA A 129 5.30 -1.96 -2.24
CA ALA A 129 4.39 -0.92 -1.75
C ALA A 129 3.03 -0.96 -2.47
N ASP A 130 3.00 -1.31 -3.74
CA ASP A 130 1.77 -1.50 -4.53
C ASP A 130 0.98 -2.75 -4.10
N GLN A 131 1.67 -3.85 -3.77
CA GLN A 131 1.04 -5.01 -3.14
C GLN A 131 0.50 -4.66 -1.74
N ALA A 132 1.25 -3.89 -0.95
CA ALA A 132 0.81 -3.40 0.37
C ALA A 132 -0.45 -2.55 0.25
N TYR A 133 -0.48 -1.64 -0.73
CA TYR A 133 -1.64 -0.85 -1.08
C TYR A 133 -2.84 -1.76 -1.40
N SER A 134 -2.63 -2.77 -2.23
CA SER A 134 -3.66 -3.73 -2.64
C SER A 134 -4.29 -4.44 -1.44
N TYR A 135 -3.48 -5.02 -0.55
CA TYR A 135 -3.96 -5.62 0.70
C TYR A 135 -4.70 -4.63 1.58
N ALA A 136 -4.17 -3.41 1.74
CA ALA A 136 -4.78 -2.37 2.58
C ALA A 136 -6.15 -1.92 2.05
N ARG A 137 -6.36 -1.92 0.73
CA ARG A 137 -7.62 -1.55 0.05
C ARG A 137 -8.68 -2.64 0.17
N ILE A 138 -8.29 -3.91 0.04
CA ILE A 138 -9.21 -5.05 0.22
C ILE A 138 -9.70 -5.10 1.69
N GLY A 139 -8.80 -4.87 2.63
CA GLY A 139 -9.11 -4.73 4.05
C GLY A 139 -9.35 -6.05 4.78
N GLY A 140 -9.66 -5.98 6.07
CA GLY A 140 -9.70 -7.13 6.98
C GLY A 140 -8.38 -7.34 7.73
N PRO A 141 -8.38 -7.98 8.92
CA PRO A 141 -7.21 -8.01 9.79
C PRO A 141 -5.97 -8.64 9.17
N LYS A 142 -6.10 -9.83 8.57
CA LYS A 142 -5.01 -10.55 7.92
C LYS A 142 -4.38 -9.75 6.76
N ASN A 143 -5.22 -9.15 5.92
CA ASN A 143 -4.77 -8.28 4.84
C ASN A 143 -4.06 -7.03 5.37
N GLN A 144 -4.56 -6.40 6.44
CA GLN A 144 -3.85 -5.26 7.04
C GLN A 144 -2.49 -5.66 7.61
N GLN A 145 -2.37 -6.84 8.23
CA GLN A 145 -1.08 -7.36 8.70
C GLN A 145 -0.09 -7.55 7.54
N PHE A 146 -0.53 -8.10 6.40
CA PHE A 146 0.32 -8.21 5.21
C PHE A 146 0.71 -6.86 4.64
N ALA A 147 -0.23 -5.91 4.57
CA ALA A 147 0.05 -4.55 4.14
C ALA A 147 1.13 -3.88 5.01
N ILE A 148 1.03 -4.00 6.33
CA ILE A 148 2.03 -3.47 7.27
C ILE A 148 3.41 -4.07 6.96
N GLY A 149 3.53 -5.39 6.82
CA GLY A 149 4.80 -6.06 6.53
C GLY A 149 5.41 -5.59 5.22
N LEU A 150 4.63 -5.54 4.14
CA LEU A 150 5.10 -5.12 2.82
C LEU A 150 5.51 -3.65 2.76
N TYR A 151 4.80 -2.75 3.46
CA TYR A 151 5.24 -1.36 3.58
C TYR A 151 6.54 -1.23 4.36
N ILE A 152 6.74 -2.00 5.44
CA ILE A 152 8.01 -2.04 6.18
C ILE A 152 9.15 -2.49 5.26
N GLU A 153 8.95 -3.57 4.50
CA GLU A 153 9.95 -4.06 3.54
C GLU A 153 10.26 -3.03 2.43
N ALA A 154 9.24 -2.32 1.92
CA ALA A 154 9.46 -1.27 0.94
C ALA A 154 10.25 -0.08 1.53
N LEU A 155 9.94 0.32 2.77
CA LEU A 155 10.64 1.40 3.48
C LEU A 155 12.07 1.02 3.91
N GLN A 156 12.42 -0.27 4.01
CA GLN A 156 13.82 -0.67 4.17
C GLN A 156 14.66 -0.34 2.92
N ILE A 157 14.02 -0.26 1.75
CA ILE A 157 14.68 0.06 0.47
C ILE A 157 14.72 1.57 0.26
N GLU A 158 13.60 2.27 0.49
CA GLU A 158 13.55 3.74 0.44
C GLU A 158 12.97 4.32 1.74
N PRO A 159 13.82 4.54 2.76
CA PRO A 159 13.37 5.00 4.09
C PRO A 159 12.68 6.36 4.07
N ASP A 160 12.95 7.21 3.08
CA ASP A 160 12.44 8.59 3.02
C ASP A 160 11.18 8.73 2.17
N ASN A 161 10.63 7.63 1.65
CA ASN A 161 9.45 7.68 0.80
C ASN A 161 8.18 8.00 1.61
N PHE A 162 7.80 9.28 1.66
CA PHE A 162 6.67 9.75 2.47
C PHE A 162 5.32 9.16 2.03
N HIS A 163 5.14 8.80 0.75
CA HIS A 163 3.91 8.13 0.31
C HIS A 163 3.77 6.74 0.95
N TRP A 164 4.88 6.00 1.06
CA TRP A 164 4.89 4.67 1.69
C TRP A 164 4.78 4.77 3.20
N LYS A 165 5.42 5.77 3.84
CA LYS A 165 5.22 6.08 5.26
C LYS A 165 3.75 6.39 5.57
N PHE A 166 3.11 7.19 4.71
CA PHE A 166 1.69 7.51 4.86
C PHE A 166 0.82 6.26 4.70
N GLY A 167 1.12 5.40 3.71
CA GLY A 167 0.46 4.10 3.52
C GLY A 167 0.59 3.19 4.74
N LEU A 168 1.80 3.07 5.31
CA LEU A 168 2.05 2.32 6.54
C LEU A 168 1.27 2.90 7.72
N GLY A 169 1.29 4.22 7.90
CA GLY A 169 0.55 4.93 8.93
C GLY A 169 -0.96 4.67 8.86
N LEU A 170 -1.54 4.69 7.65
CA LEU A 170 -2.94 4.33 7.44
C LEU A 170 -3.25 2.88 7.78
N ALA A 171 -2.39 1.93 7.39
CA ALA A 171 -2.57 0.51 7.69
C ALA A 171 -2.51 0.26 9.20
N LEU A 172 -1.53 0.85 9.90
CA LEU A 172 -1.40 0.79 11.35
C LEU A 172 -2.59 1.43 12.06
N ARG A 173 -3.04 2.61 11.62
CA ARG A 173 -4.24 3.25 12.17
C ARG A 173 -5.51 2.39 12.00
N ARG A 174 -5.70 1.78 10.83
CA ARG A 174 -6.85 0.89 10.61
C ARG A 174 -6.79 -0.33 11.52
N SER A 175 -5.58 -0.86 11.74
CA SER A 175 -5.38 -2.04 12.59
C SER A 175 -5.78 -1.82 14.06
N ILE A 176 -5.74 -0.58 14.56
CA ILE A 176 -6.14 -0.24 15.94
C ILE A 176 -7.63 0.11 16.08
N HIS A 177 -8.41 0.04 15.00
CA HIS A 177 -9.87 0.17 15.10
C HIS A 177 -10.44 -1.00 15.91
N LYS A 178 -11.47 -0.78 16.74
CA LYS A 178 -12.02 -1.78 17.69
C LYS A 178 -12.24 -3.18 17.09
N GLU A 179 -12.77 -3.23 15.87
CA GLU A 179 -13.07 -4.49 15.14
C GLU A 179 -11.80 -5.25 14.68
N MET A 180 -10.67 -4.55 14.55
CA MET A 180 -9.38 -5.12 14.13
C MET A 180 -8.43 -5.29 15.31
N ALA A 181 -8.52 -4.42 16.32
CA ALA A 181 -7.56 -4.30 17.41
C ALA A 181 -7.32 -5.62 18.15
N ARG A 182 -8.38 -6.43 18.29
CA ARG A 182 -8.37 -7.72 19.01
C ARG A 182 -8.07 -8.93 18.11
N SER A 183 -7.83 -8.73 16.83
CA SER A 183 -7.57 -9.85 15.92
C SER A 183 -6.20 -10.49 16.21
N PRO A 184 -6.11 -11.83 16.26
CA PRO A 184 -4.85 -12.54 16.48
C PRO A 184 -3.89 -12.49 15.28
N GLU A 185 -4.34 -12.00 14.13
CA GLU A 185 -3.53 -11.90 12.92
C GLU A 185 -2.38 -10.89 13.07
N PHE A 186 -2.52 -9.91 13.97
CA PHE A 186 -1.53 -8.87 14.14
C PHE A 186 -0.34 -9.35 14.98
N ARG A 187 0.86 -9.29 14.39
CA ARG A 187 2.11 -9.65 15.08
C ARG A 187 2.55 -8.59 16.09
N MET A 188 2.21 -7.34 15.84
CA MET A 188 2.50 -6.22 16.72
C MET A 188 1.39 -6.08 17.76
N SER A 189 1.79 -5.84 19.02
CA SER A 189 0.84 -5.45 20.06
C SER A 189 0.07 -4.18 19.68
N PHE A 190 -1.11 -3.97 20.28
CA PHE A 190 -1.86 -2.72 20.10
C PHE A 190 -0.98 -1.48 20.37
N ALA A 191 -0.24 -1.53 21.47
CA ALA A 191 0.73 -0.54 21.88
C ALA A 191 1.76 -0.18 20.79
N GLN A 192 2.42 -1.20 20.23
CA GLN A 192 3.41 -1.02 19.17
C GLN A 192 2.78 -0.44 17.91
N ARG A 193 1.56 -0.87 17.55
CA ARG A 193 0.85 -0.37 16.36
C ARG A 193 0.48 1.11 16.48
N VAL A 194 0.03 1.54 17.66
CA VAL A 194 -0.22 2.96 17.96
C VAL A 194 1.07 3.77 17.86
N LYS A 195 2.13 3.34 18.58
CA LYS A 195 3.40 4.06 18.62
C LYS A 195 4.01 4.22 17.22
N GLU A 196 4.06 3.12 16.47
CA GLU A 196 4.65 3.11 15.14
C GLU A 196 3.80 3.88 14.13
N GLY A 197 2.47 3.71 14.18
CA GLY A 197 1.55 4.44 13.31
C GLY A 197 1.62 5.94 13.52
N ALA A 198 1.69 6.38 14.77
CA ALA A 198 1.89 7.79 15.09
C ALA A 198 3.24 8.29 14.57
N ARG A 199 4.35 7.57 14.86
CA ARG A 199 5.70 7.94 14.41
C ARG A 199 5.76 8.21 12.91
N VAL A 200 5.32 7.27 12.08
CA VAL A 200 5.42 7.42 10.62
C VAL A 200 4.49 8.51 10.07
N LEU A 201 3.32 8.72 10.67
CA LEU A 201 2.42 9.81 10.26
C LEU A 201 2.98 11.18 10.65
N PHE A 202 3.63 11.30 11.81
CA PHE A 202 4.35 12.54 12.18
C PHE A 202 5.49 12.81 11.22
N GLU A 203 6.29 11.81 10.87
CA GLU A 203 7.36 11.98 9.86
C GLU A 203 6.80 12.52 8.53
N VAL A 204 5.65 12.01 8.07
CA VAL A 204 4.99 12.56 6.88
C VAL A 204 4.53 14.00 7.11
N ALA A 205 3.92 14.31 8.25
CA ALA A 205 3.44 15.65 8.57
C ALA A 205 4.59 16.69 8.65
N GLU A 206 5.76 16.27 9.10
CA GLU A 206 6.92 17.14 9.31
C GLU A 206 7.80 17.30 8.06
N THR A 207 8.01 16.22 7.31
CA THR A 207 8.93 16.22 6.16
C THR A 207 8.30 16.79 4.90
N VAL A 208 6.98 16.68 4.76
CA VAL A 208 6.27 17.15 3.58
C VAL A 208 6.05 18.68 3.67
N ARG A 209 6.30 19.39 2.56
CA ARG A 209 6.13 20.84 2.45
C ARG A 209 4.75 21.31 2.91
N GLN A 210 4.70 22.51 3.49
CA GLN A 210 3.44 23.16 3.84
C GLN A 210 2.53 23.27 2.61
N GLY A 211 1.21 23.13 2.83
CA GLY A 211 0.21 23.14 1.77
C GLY A 211 -0.04 21.79 1.09
N ASN A 212 0.87 20.82 1.20
CA ASN A 212 0.68 19.49 0.61
C ASN A 212 -0.47 18.71 1.29
N LEU A 213 -1.26 18.01 0.47
CA LEU A 213 -2.41 17.22 0.91
C LEU A 213 -2.02 16.10 1.90
N PHE A 214 -0.88 15.43 1.70
CA PHE A 214 -0.42 14.35 2.58
C PHE A 214 -0.11 14.84 3.99
N ARG A 215 0.44 16.05 4.13
CA ARG A 215 0.66 16.67 5.44
C ARG A 215 -0.65 16.90 6.18
N LYS A 216 -1.64 17.52 5.52
CA LYS A 216 -2.97 17.76 6.10
C LYS A 216 -3.66 16.44 6.49
N ARG A 217 -3.60 15.45 5.60
CA ARG A 217 -4.14 14.12 5.86
C ARG A 217 -3.43 13.45 7.03
N ALA A 218 -2.10 13.49 7.11
CA ALA A 218 -1.35 12.88 8.20
C ALA A 218 -1.77 13.44 9.57
N TYR A 219 -1.94 14.76 9.72
CA TYR A 219 -2.48 15.35 10.95
C TYR A 219 -3.91 14.88 11.26
N GLY A 220 -4.77 14.79 10.24
CA GLY A 220 -6.13 14.26 10.41
C GLY A 220 -6.14 12.82 10.91
N GLU A 221 -5.29 11.97 10.34
CA GLU A 221 -5.15 10.57 10.74
C GLU A 221 -4.56 10.43 12.15
N LEU A 222 -3.63 11.30 12.56
CA LEU A 222 -3.10 11.37 13.92
C LEU A 222 -4.17 11.77 14.94
N ALA A 223 -4.96 12.79 14.63
CA ALA A 223 -6.07 13.21 15.49
C ALA A 223 -7.11 12.09 15.65
N PHE A 224 -7.46 11.41 14.55
CA PHE A 224 -8.35 10.25 14.58
C PHE A 224 -7.77 9.09 15.40
N MET A 225 -6.49 8.79 15.21
CA MET A 225 -5.78 7.75 15.96
C MET A 225 -5.84 8.01 17.46
N ARG A 226 -5.57 9.25 17.89
CA ARG A 226 -5.67 9.64 19.29
C ARG A 226 -7.08 9.37 19.85
N GLY A 227 -8.13 9.78 19.13
CA GLY A 227 -9.51 9.53 19.55
C GLY A 227 -9.84 8.05 19.69
N LEU A 228 -9.39 7.21 18.74
CA LEU A 228 -9.57 5.76 18.82
C LEU A 228 -8.89 5.16 20.04
N VAL A 229 -7.69 5.62 20.36
CA VAL A 229 -6.95 5.11 21.52
C VAL A 229 -7.68 5.53 22.78
N GLU A 230 -8.05 6.80 22.95
CA GLU A 230 -8.78 7.31 24.12
C GLU A 230 -10.09 6.55 24.42
N GLN A 231 -10.76 6.04 23.37
CA GLN A 231 -11.97 5.23 23.49
C GLN A 231 -11.73 3.78 23.91
N GLN A 232 -10.53 3.22 23.71
CA GLN A 232 -10.20 1.81 23.92
C GLN A 232 -9.33 1.59 25.17
N LYS A 233 -9.74 2.17 26.30
CA LYS A 233 -8.99 2.11 27.58
C LYS A 233 -8.76 0.69 28.09
N ASP A 234 -9.66 -0.23 27.76
CA ASP A 234 -9.60 -1.65 28.10
C ASP A 234 -8.46 -2.40 27.38
N ILE A 235 -8.07 -1.95 26.19
CA ILE A 235 -7.03 -2.60 25.36
C ILE A 235 -5.65 -1.95 25.57
N GLN A 236 -5.61 -0.74 26.17
CA GLN A 236 -4.39 0.04 26.35
C GLN A 236 -3.34 -0.62 27.25
N GLY A 237 -3.73 -1.55 28.15
CA GLY A 237 -2.79 -2.24 29.05
C GLY A 237 -1.93 -1.28 29.89
N GLY A 238 -2.47 -0.11 30.26
CA GLY A 238 -1.74 0.93 31.01
C GLY A 238 -0.91 1.89 30.16
N MET A 239 -1.01 1.84 28.83
CA MET A 239 -0.34 2.79 27.93
C MET A 239 -0.78 4.24 28.19
N ASN A 240 0.18 5.10 28.53
CA ASN A 240 -0.05 6.54 28.62
C ASN A 240 -0.12 7.15 27.20
N VAL A 241 -1.32 7.14 26.62
CA VAL A 241 -1.63 7.76 25.32
C VAL A 241 -1.08 9.18 25.25
N ASN A 242 -1.21 9.94 26.33
CA ASN A 242 -0.72 11.30 26.38
C ASN A 242 0.81 11.34 26.28
N GLU A 243 1.57 10.36 26.73
CA GLU A 243 3.02 10.36 26.57
C GLU A 243 3.44 10.20 25.11
N ILE A 244 2.77 9.31 24.36
CA ILE A 244 2.97 9.15 22.92
C ILE A 244 2.74 10.49 22.23
N PHE A 245 1.59 11.12 22.44
CA PHE A 245 1.25 12.36 21.73
C PHE A 245 1.82 13.65 22.37
N ARG A 246 2.23 13.67 23.64
CA ARG A 246 2.83 14.86 24.32
C ARG A 246 4.27 15.09 23.91
N ASN A 247 5.08 14.03 23.87
CA ASN A 247 6.47 14.16 23.42
C ASN A 247 6.53 14.65 21.97
N MET A 248 5.43 14.45 21.22
CA MET A 248 5.27 14.87 19.83
C MET A 248 4.69 16.31 19.70
N LYS A 249 3.95 16.82 20.70
CA LYS A 249 3.45 18.22 20.74
C LYS A 249 4.54 19.29 20.91
N LYS A 250 5.69 18.95 21.52
CA LYS A 250 6.80 19.91 21.67
C LYS A 250 7.39 20.33 20.31
N VAL A 251 7.43 19.41 19.35
CA VAL A 251 8.00 19.67 18.01
C VAL A 251 7.15 20.68 17.21
N ASP A 252 5.83 20.68 17.38
CA ASP A 252 4.91 21.62 16.71
C ASP A 252 4.88 23.02 17.35
N LEU A 253 5.21 23.18 18.64
CA LEU A 253 5.25 24.48 19.31
C LEU A 253 6.56 25.23 19.05
N ASP A 254 7.69 24.52 19.06
CA ASP A 254 9.00 25.14 18.87
C ASP A 254 9.22 25.58 17.40
N ARG A 255 8.70 24.82 16.42
CA ARG A 255 8.80 25.16 14.99
C ARG A 255 7.89 26.31 14.56
N ASN A 256 6.68 26.40 15.11
CA ASN A 256 5.78 27.54 14.85
C ASN A 256 6.25 28.82 15.58
N ALA A 257 6.94 28.70 16.72
CA ALA A 257 7.55 29.85 17.39
C ALA A 257 8.76 30.42 16.61
N GLN A 258 9.47 29.60 15.82
CA GLN A 258 10.55 30.04 14.93
C GLN A 258 10.02 30.69 13.65
N SER A 259 8.97 30.15 13.01
CA SER A 259 8.41 30.74 11.78
C SER A 259 7.59 32.03 11.99
N ILE A 260 7.42 32.46 13.24
CA ILE A 260 6.83 33.77 13.60
C ILE A 260 7.93 34.82 13.84
N ARG A 261 9.22 34.40 13.86
CA ARG A 261 10.38 35.25 14.10
C ARG A 261 11.28 35.47 12.87
N GLU A 262 10.91 34.91 11.72
CA GLU A 262 11.51 35.13 10.40
C GLU A 262 10.46 35.74 9.46
#